data_AF-A0A962ARW2-F1
#
_entry.id   AF-A0A962ARW2-F1
#
_cell.length_a   1.000
_cell.length_b   1.000
_cell.length_c   1.000
_cell.angle_alpha   90.00
_cell.angle_beta   90.00
_cell.angle_gamma   90.00
#
_symmetry.space_group_name_H-M   'P 1'
#
loop_
_entity.id
_entity.type
_entity.pdbx_description
1 polymer ?
#
loop_
_entity_poly.entity_id
_entity_poly.type
_entity_poly.pdbx_seq_one_letter_code
_entity_poly.pdbx_strand_id
1 'polypeptide(L)'
;MTDTPVMVTTDPLHAKPKFSGPAEEVAPGVFMHSLFVNSYALKTPVGMLLVDPGTARGAPSVHAAIRGWTNEPVHTIVYTHGHLDHAFGGKPFLAEGSVRNIVAQENCVGRFQRYSLTHGFNELINQRQFGSD
;
A
#
# COMPACT_ATOMS: atom_id res chain seq x y z
N MET A 1 12.10 11.49 -27.13
CA MET A 1 11.01 10.54 -27.46
C MET A 1 10.15 10.45 -26.22
N THR A 2 8.94 10.97 -26.27
CA THR A 2 8.01 10.95 -25.13
C THR A 2 7.39 9.57 -25.07
N ASP A 3 7.84 8.77 -24.10
CA ASP A 3 7.24 7.47 -23.82
C ASP A 3 5.82 7.73 -23.32
N THR A 4 4.82 7.45 -24.14
CA THR A 4 3.42 7.57 -23.76
C THR A 4 3.19 6.60 -22.60
N PRO A 5 2.78 7.06 -21.40
CA PRO A 5 2.56 6.15 -20.29
C PRO A 5 1.48 5.14 -20.69
N VAL A 6 1.88 3.87 -20.77
CA VAL A 6 0.97 2.77 -21.06
C VAL A 6 0.13 2.57 -19.80
N MET A 7 -1.15 2.94 -19.87
CA MET A 7 -2.14 2.47 -18.91
C MET A 7 -1.98 0.95 -18.77
N VAL A 8 -1.85 0.44 -17.53
CA VAL A 8 -1.69 -1.00 -17.24
C VAL A 8 -2.78 -1.84 -17.94
N THR A 9 -3.94 -1.23 -18.23
CA THR A 9 -4.87 -1.67 -19.26
C THR A 9 -5.63 -0.48 -19.87
N THR A 10 -5.74 -0.41 -21.19
CA THR A 10 -6.68 0.50 -21.88
C THR A 10 -8.08 -0.12 -22.05
N ASP A 11 -8.23 -1.36 -21.63
CA ASP A 11 -9.45 -2.16 -21.74
C ASP A 11 -9.74 -2.84 -20.39
N PRO A 12 -10.29 -2.11 -19.42
CA PRO A 12 -10.53 -2.66 -18.08
C PRO A 12 -11.57 -3.79 -18.09
N LEU A 13 -12.44 -3.86 -19.10
CA LEU A 13 -13.47 -4.90 -19.20
C LEU A 13 -12.90 -6.26 -19.59
N HIS A 14 -11.78 -6.29 -20.33
CA HIS A 14 -11.11 -7.54 -20.73
C HIS A 14 -9.75 -7.74 -20.03
N ALA A 15 -9.41 -6.88 -19.08
CA ALA A 15 -8.19 -7.01 -18.30
C ALA A 15 -8.19 -8.35 -17.55
N LYS A 16 -7.10 -9.11 -17.71
CA LYS A 16 -6.90 -10.33 -16.93
C LYS A 16 -6.31 -9.95 -15.57
N PRO A 17 -6.96 -10.29 -14.45
CA PRO A 17 -6.40 -10.02 -13.13
C PRO A 17 -5.09 -10.78 -12.98
N LYS A 18 -4.02 -10.06 -12.59
CA LYS A 18 -2.79 -10.66 -12.08
C LYS A 18 -2.93 -10.73 -10.56
N PHE A 19 -3.16 -11.91 -10.04
CA PHE A 19 -3.32 -12.15 -8.59
C PHE A 19 -1.98 -12.21 -7.84
N SER A 20 -0.88 -12.44 -8.55
CA SER A 20 0.48 -12.42 -8.01
C SER A 20 1.49 -12.03 -9.09
N GLY A 21 2.65 -11.53 -8.66
CA GLY A 21 3.73 -11.11 -9.53
C GLY A 21 4.91 -10.57 -8.72
N PRO A 22 6.08 -10.38 -9.35
CA PRO A 22 7.20 -9.70 -8.69
C PRO A 22 6.83 -8.26 -8.34
N ALA A 23 7.54 -7.67 -7.38
CA ALA A 23 7.49 -6.23 -7.18
C ALA A 23 8.24 -5.56 -8.33
N GLU A 24 7.57 -4.71 -9.10
CA GLU A 24 8.11 -4.17 -10.36
C GLU A 24 7.54 -2.79 -10.70
N GLU A 25 8.24 -2.09 -11.59
CA GLU A 25 7.74 -0.85 -12.20
C GLU A 25 6.70 -1.20 -13.27
N VAL A 26 5.45 -0.77 -13.08
CA VAL A 26 4.30 -1.11 -13.93
C VAL A 26 3.96 0.00 -14.94
N ALA A 27 4.51 1.18 -14.74
CA ALA A 27 4.51 2.32 -15.66
C ALA A 27 5.65 3.27 -15.26
N PRO A 28 6.10 4.20 -16.13
CA PRO A 28 7.16 5.14 -15.78
C PRO A 28 6.88 5.89 -14.48
N GLY A 29 7.74 5.69 -13.48
CA GLY A 29 7.62 6.30 -12.15
C GLY A 29 6.55 5.67 -11.24
N VAL A 30 5.97 4.51 -11.61
CA VAL A 30 4.94 3.81 -10.83
C VAL A 30 5.39 2.38 -10.54
N PHE A 31 5.73 2.12 -9.29
CA PHE A 31 6.13 0.81 -8.80
C PHE A 31 4.98 0.15 -8.03
N MET A 32 4.81 -1.15 -8.23
CA MET A 32 3.80 -1.95 -7.57
C MET A 32 4.45 -3.13 -6.85
N HIS A 33 4.12 -3.31 -5.58
CA HIS A 33 4.39 -4.55 -4.86
C HIS A 33 3.07 -5.27 -4.58
N SER A 34 2.86 -6.41 -5.24
CA SER A 34 1.69 -7.26 -5.01
C SER A 34 1.98 -8.25 -3.90
N LEU A 35 1.27 -8.14 -2.77
CA LEU A 35 1.28 -9.12 -1.68
C LEU A 35 -0.17 -9.59 -1.43
N PHE A 36 -0.62 -9.57 -0.17
CA PHE A 36 -2.02 -9.77 0.19
C PHE A 36 -2.92 -8.66 -0.38
N VAL A 37 -2.38 -7.45 -0.48
CA VAL A 37 -2.93 -6.32 -1.23
C VAL A 37 -1.81 -5.70 -2.08
N ASN A 38 -2.18 -4.79 -2.99
CA ASN A 38 -1.20 -4.03 -3.76
C ASN A 38 -0.78 -2.78 -3.00
N SER A 39 0.53 -2.58 -2.88
CA SER A 39 1.13 -1.31 -2.49
C SER A 39 1.69 -0.62 -3.73
N TYR A 40 1.45 0.69 -3.88
CA TYR A 40 1.98 1.46 -5.00
C TYR A 40 2.90 2.58 -4.52
N ALA A 41 4.04 2.74 -5.17
CA ALA A 41 4.94 3.86 -4.96
C ALA A 41 5.06 4.68 -6.25
N LEU A 42 4.78 5.97 -6.17
CA LEU A 42 4.76 6.86 -7.32
C LEU A 42 5.78 7.98 -7.13
N LYS A 43 6.61 8.21 -8.14
CA LYS A 43 7.49 9.38 -8.20
C LYS A 43 6.66 10.62 -8.57
N THR A 44 6.90 11.71 -7.87
CA THR A 44 6.31 13.02 -8.19
C THR A 44 7.38 14.09 -8.09
N PRO A 45 7.20 15.27 -8.70
CA PRO A 45 8.17 16.37 -8.63
C PRO A 45 8.46 16.88 -7.20
N VAL A 46 7.61 16.55 -6.21
CA VAL A 46 7.71 17.04 -4.83
C VAL A 46 8.05 15.93 -3.82
N GLY A 47 8.40 14.73 -4.30
CA GLY A 47 8.70 13.56 -3.48
C GLY A 47 7.75 12.39 -3.75
N MET A 48 8.03 11.22 -3.17
CA MET A 48 7.26 10.03 -3.50
C MET A 48 5.93 9.96 -2.76
N LEU A 49 4.92 9.44 -3.45
CA LEU A 49 3.64 9.04 -2.91
C LEU A 49 3.63 7.53 -2.67
N LEU A 50 3.19 7.10 -1.49
CA LEU A 50 2.96 5.68 -1.17
C LEU A 50 1.46 5.45 -0.97
N VAL A 51 0.85 4.62 -1.80
CA VAL A 51 -0.56 4.22 -1.67
C VAL A 51 -0.61 2.83 -1.06
N ASP A 52 -1.38 2.71 0.03
CA ASP A 52 -1.63 1.48 0.78
C ASP A 52 -0.35 0.72 1.17
N PRO A 53 0.36 1.14 2.25
CA PRO A 53 1.64 0.55 2.66
C PRO A 53 1.57 -0.91 3.16
N GLY A 54 0.41 -1.56 3.08
CA GLY A 54 0.26 -2.97 3.42
C GLY A 54 -0.11 -3.22 4.89
N THR A 55 0.04 -4.47 5.32
CA THR A 55 -0.06 -4.87 6.73
C THR A 55 1.23 -4.54 7.49
N ALA A 56 1.15 -4.47 8.84
CA ALA A 56 2.35 -4.37 9.68
C ALA A 56 3.33 -5.54 9.46
N ARG A 57 2.82 -6.76 9.21
CA ARG A 57 3.63 -7.95 8.92
C ARG A 57 4.34 -7.87 7.56
N GLY A 58 3.67 -7.32 6.55
CA GLY A 58 4.19 -7.16 5.19
C GLY A 58 5.10 -5.94 5.01
N ALA A 59 5.05 -4.98 5.94
CA ALA A 59 5.77 -3.71 5.86
C ALA A 59 7.27 -3.83 5.53
N PRO A 60 8.04 -4.77 6.13
CA PRO A 60 9.46 -4.91 5.80
C PRO A 60 9.69 -5.31 4.33
N SER A 61 8.83 -6.15 3.74
CA SER A 61 8.94 -6.56 2.34
C SER A 61 8.60 -5.42 1.39
N VAL A 62 7.52 -4.67 1.69
CA VAL A 62 7.11 -3.50 0.90
C VAL A 62 8.22 -2.45 0.91
N HIS A 63 8.77 -2.18 2.10
CA HIS A 63 9.88 -1.24 2.28
C HIS A 63 11.13 -1.67 1.52
N ALA A 64 11.56 -2.92 1.68
CA ALA A 64 12.73 -3.45 0.98
C ALA A 64 12.58 -3.38 -0.54
N ALA A 65 11.41 -3.72 -1.10
CA ALA A 65 11.19 -3.64 -2.54
C ALA A 65 11.27 -2.19 -3.06
N ILE A 66 10.62 -1.25 -2.37
CA ILE A 66 10.64 0.17 -2.77
C ILE A 66 12.05 0.74 -2.64
N ARG A 67 12.81 0.38 -1.60
CA ARG A 67 14.21 0.81 -1.42
C ARG A 67 15.17 0.15 -2.41
N GLY A 68 14.85 -1.05 -2.89
CA GLY A 68 15.54 -1.69 -4.02
C GLY A 68 15.27 -0.99 -5.36
N TRP A 69 14.12 -0.34 -5.51
CA TRP A 69 13.77 0.43 -6.71
C TRP A 69 14.30 1.87 -6.67
N THR A 70 14.24 2.55 -5.53
CA THR A 70 14.69 3.95 -5.41
C THR A 70 15.00 4.37 -3.96
N ASN A 71 15.96 5.30 -3.83
CA ASN A 71 16.29 5.98 -2.58
C ASN A 71 15.51 7.29 -2.36
N GLU A 72 14.62 7.66 -3.28
CA GLU A 72 13.81 8.87 -3.12
C GLU A 72 12.91 8.77 -1.86
N PRO A 73 12.76 9.87 -1.11
CA PRO A 73 11.99 9.86 0.13
C PRO A 73 10.48 9.79 -0.13
N VAL A 74 9.78 9.02 0.71
CA VAL A 74 8.30 9.02 0.73
C VAL A 74 7.83 10.27 1.46
N HIS A 75 7.21 11.19 0.73
CA HIS A 75 6.69 12.44 1.25
C HIS A 75 5.26 12.29 1.79
N THR A 76 4.43 11.45 1.15
CA THR A 76 3.01 11.31 1.50
C THR A 76 2.59 9.84 1.43
N ILE A 77 1.81 9.42 2.43
CA ILE A 77 1.14 8.11 2.42
C ILE A 77 -0.36 8.33 2.19
N VAL A 78 -0.97 7.51 1.35
CA VAL A 78 -2.41 7.51 1.08
C VAL A 78 -2.98 6.18 1.53
N TYR A 79 -4.06 6.23 2.31
CA TYR A 79 -4.90 5.07 2.58
C TYR A 79 -6.13 5.17 1.68
N THR A 80 -6.27 4.24 0.74
CA THR A 80 -7.48 4.15 -0.08
C THR A 80 -8.71 3.91 0.80
N HIS A 81 -8.53 3.13 1.87
CA HIS A 81 -9.50 2.92 2.92
C HIS A 81 -8.82 2.37 4.19
N GLY A 82 -9.56 2.34 5.31
CA GLY A 82 -8.99 2.02 6.63
C GLY A 82 -8.93 0.53 7.00
N HIS A 83 -8.85 -0.42 6.07
CA HIS A 83 -8.58 -1.81 6.46
C HIS A 83 -7.12 -2.00 6.89
N LEU A 84 -6.88 -3.03 7.71
CA LEU A 84 -5.57 -3.29 8.32
C LEU A 84 -4.49 -3.56 7.28
N ASP A 85 -4.84 -4.31 6.25
CA ASP A 85 -4.01 -4.67 5.12
C ASP A 85 -3.67 -3.49 4.20
N HIS A 86 -4.37 -2.37 4.29
CA HIS A 86 -4.06 -1.16 3.51
C HIS A 86 -3.31 -0.11 4.34
N ALA A 87 -3.65 0.10 5.61
CA ALA A 87 -3.23 1.28 6.36
C ALA A 87 -2.08 1.05 7.38
N PHE A 88 -1.71 -0.20 7.71
CA PHE A 88 -0.89 -0.48 8.91
C PHE A 88 0.59 -0.74 8.62
N GLY A 89 1.01 -0.73 7.36
CA GLY A 89 2.38 -1.01 6.96
C GLY A 89 3.31 0.21 6.89
N GLY A 90 2.83 1.41 7.25
CA GLY A 90 3.58 2.67 7.03
C GLY A 90 4.81 2.87 7.93
N LYS A 91 4.99 2.07 8.99
CA LYS A 91 6.00 2.31 10.04
C LYS A 91 7.44 2.46 9.53
N PRO A 92 7.96 1.62 8.60
CA PRO A 92 9.32 1.78 8.08
C PRO A 92 9.54 3.12 7.38
N PHE A 93 8.55 3.59 6.61
CA PHE A 93 8.63 4.87 5.89
C PHE A 93 8.53 6.07 6.84
N LEU A 94 7.68 5.97 7.87
CA LEU A 94 7.60 7.00 8.92
C LEU A 94 8.92 7.16 9.67
N ALA A 95 9.64 6.05 9.92
CA ALA A 95 10.93 6.04 10.62
C ALA A 95 12.05 6.77 9.86
N GLU A 96 11.92 6.94 8.54
CA GLU A 96 12.88 7.71 7.74
C GLU A 96 12.74 9.23 7.95
N GLY A 97 11.65 9.69 8.58
CA GLY A 97 11.46 11.10 8.93
C GLY A 97 11.18 12.02 7.73
N SER A 98 10.91 11.47 6.53
CA SER A 98 10.61 12.24 5.32
C SER A 98 9.12 12.40 5.04
N VAL A 99 8.28 11.52 5.60
CA VAL A 99 6.82 11.60 5.48
C VAL A 99 6.32 12.88 6.15
N ARG A 100 5.47 13.63 5.45
CA ARG A 100 4.85 14.87 5.94
C ARG A 100 3.33 14.73 6.07
N ASN A 101 2.71 13.93 5.22
CA ASN A 101 1.27 13.80 5.15
C ASN A 101 0.84 12.33 5.15
N ILE A 102 -0.30 12.09 5.81
CA ILE A 102 -1.10 10.88 5.63
C ILE A 102 -2.48 11.34 5.17
N VAL A 103 -2.87 10.93 3.96
CA VAL A 103 -4.18 11.26 3.36
C VAL A 103 -5.07 10.04 3.49
N ALA A 104 -6.24 10.22 4.08
CA ALA A 104 -7.22 9.16 4.30
C ALA A 104 -8.62 9.76 4.39
N GLN A 105 -9.64 8.90 4.22
CA GLN A 105 -11.01 9.28 4.52
C GLN A 105 -11.19 9.53 6.03
N GLU A 106 -11.99 10.53 6.41
CA GLU A 106 -12.12 11.00 7.81
C GLU A 106 -12.54 9.90 8.82
N ASN A 107 -13.35 8.93 8.40
CA ASN A 107 -13.82 7.83 9.26
C ASN A 107 -12.74 6.77 9.51
N CYS A 108 -11.57 6.84 8.87
CA CYS A 108 -10.44 5.95 9.18
C CYS A 108 -10.05 6.06 10.66
N VAL A 109 -10.06 7.27 11.26
CA VAL A 109 -9.73 7.46 12.68
C VAL A 109 -10.68 6.68 13.58
N GLY A 110 -11.99 6.84 13.38
CA GLY A 110 -13.01 6.12 14.15
C GLY A 110 -12.93 4.60 13.94
N ARG A 111 -12.62 4.16 12.72
CA ARG A 111 -12.39 2.74 12.42
C ARG A 111 -11.18 2.19 13.19
N PHE A 112 -10.06 2.92 13.24
CA PHE A 112 -8.85 2.47 13.95
C PHE A 112 -9.07 2.42 15.46
N GLN A 113 -9.78 3.40 16.01
CA GLN A 113 -10.19 3.38 17.42
C GLN A 113 -11.05 2.14 17.72
N ARG A 114 -12.03 1.84 16.85
CA ARG A 114 -12.83 0.62 16.99
C ARG A 114 -11.98 -0.65 16.92
N TYR A 115 -11.01 -0.74 16.01
CA TYR A 115 -10.09 -1.88 15.96
C TYR A 115 -9.29 -2.06 17.24
N SER A 116 -8.85 -0.97 17.86
CA SER A 116 -8.18 -1.02 19.16
C SER A 116 -9.12 -1.47 20.28
N LEU A 117 -10.36 -0.97 20.30
CA LEU A 117 -11.36 -1.33 21.32
C LEU A 117 -11.80 -2.79 21.23
N THR A 118 -11.92 -3.31 20.02
CA THR A 118 -12.38 -4.69 19.75
C THR A 118 -11.24 -5.60 19.31
N HIS A 119 -10.01 -5.30 19.75
CA HIS A 119 -8.86 -6.16 19.53
C HIS A 119 -9.13 -7.57 20.11
N GLY A 120 -8.59 -8.62 19.48
CA GLY A 120 -8.93 -10.01 19.81
C GLY A 120 -10.28 -10.48 19.25
N PHE A 121 -11.37 -9.72 19.41
CA PHE A 121 -12.68 -10.10 18.82
C PHE A 121 -12.64 -10.10 17.29
N ASN A 122 -12.04 -9.07 16.68
CA ASN A 122 -11.82 -9.04 15.23
C ASN A 122 -10.89 -10.16 14.78
N GLU A 123 -9.92 -10.56 15.59
CA GLU A 123 -8.98 -11.64 15.25
C GLU A 123 -9.71 -12.99 15.20
N LEU A 124 -10.55 -13.28 16.19
CA LEU A 124 -11.40 -14.48 16.21
C LEU A 124 -12.37 -14.54 15.02
N ILE A 125 -12.95 -13.39 14.63
CA ILE A 125 -13.82 -13.33 13.44
C ILE A 125 -12.99 -13.57 12.16
N ASN A 126 -11.81 -12.96 12.06
CA ASN A 126 -10.93 -13.14 10.91
C ASN A 126 -10.43 -14.58 10.79
N GLN A 127 -10.12 -15.26 11.90
CA GLN A 127 -9.74 -16.68 11.91
C GLN A 127 -10.81 -17.55 11.25
N ARG A 128 -12.09 -17.29 11.54
CA ARG A 128 -13.21 -17.98 10.88
C ARG A 128 -13.29 -17.65 9.40
N GLN A 129 -13.07 -16.40 9.01
CA GLN A 129 -13.10 -15.98 7.61
C GLN A 129 -11.99 -16.65 6.79
N PHE A 130 -10.80 -16.78 7.36
CA PHE A 130 -9.62 -17.30 6.65
C PHE A 130 -9.32 -18.78 6.93
N GLY A 131 -10.14 -19.45 7.73
CA GLY A 131 -10.03 -20.89 8.01
C GLY A 131 -8.74 -21.27 8.75
N SER A 132 -8.22 -20.37 9.58
CA SER A 132 -7.05 -20.62 10.41
C SER A 132 -7.51 -20.94 11.84
N ASP A 133 -7.38 -22.21 12.24
CA ASP A 133 -7.69 -22.70 13.59
C ASP A 133 -6.69 -22.19 14.64
#